data_AF-A0A3D1R8F0-F1
#
_entry.id   AF-A0A3D1R8F0-F1
#
_cell.length_a   1.000
_cell.length_b   1.000
_cell.length_c   1.000
_cell.angle_alpha   90.00
_cell.angle_beta   90.00
_cell.angle_gamma   90.00
#
_symmetry.space_group_name_H-M   'P 1'
#
loop_
_entity.id
_entity.type
_entity.pdbx_description
1 polymer ?
#
loop_
_entity_poly.entity_id
_entity_poly.type
_entity_poly.pdbx_seq_one_letter_code
_entity_poly.pdbx_strand_id
1 'polypeptide(L)'
;SPEHLAELAGRLRLLSGVQVITHVRGRRSRKRTPDPCDGAPIVGIAASLGGPRALAVLLKGLPRDLAVPICLVQHISSGFSQGLAS
;
A
#
# COMPACT_ATOMS: atom_id res chain seq x y z
N SER A 1 32.40 5.48 13.17
CA SER A 1 32.84 5.40 14.57
C SER A 1 32.14 4.23 15.25
N PRO A 2 32.74 3.64 16.29
CA PRO A 2 32.15 2.52 17.04
C PRO A 2 30.77 2.86 17.65
N GLU A 3 30.49 4.14 17.94
CA GLU A 3 29.19 4.58 18.44
C GLU A 3 28.03 4.31 17.44
N HIS A 4 28.23 4.58 16.14
CA HIS A 4 27.19 4.40 15.12
C HIS A 4 26.89 2.91 14.88
N LEU A 5 27.90 2.04 15.04
CA LEU A 5 27.71 0.58 14.93
C LEU A 5 26.91 0.03 16.11
N ALA A 6 27.17 0.52 17.32
CA ALA A 6 26.40 0.17 18.50
C ALA A 6 24.94 0.65 18.40
N GLU A 7 24.73 1.88 17.91
CA GLU A 7 23.40 2.44 17.69
C GLU A 7 22.60 1.66 16.64
N LEU A 8 23.23 1.33 15.51
CA LEU A 8 22.60 0.52 14.47
C LEU A 8 22.29 -0.89 14.97
N ALA A 9 23.21 -1.52 15.70
CA ALA A 9 23.00 -2.84 16.27
C ALA A 9 21.84 -2.84 17.29
N GLY A 10 21.70 -1.77 18.08
CA GLY A 10 20.56 -1.58 18.98
C GLY A 10 19.24 -1.51 18.21
N ARG A 11 19.18 -0.70 17.15
CA ARG A 11 17.99 -0.58 16.29
C ARG A 11 17.63 -1.90 15.59
N LEU A 12 18.62 -2.63 15.08
CA LEU A 12 18.41 -3.93 14.46
C LEU A 12 17.86 -4.97 15.44
N ARG A 13 18.36 -4.99 16.68
CA ARG A 13 17.83 -5.87 17.74
C ARG A 13 16.37 -5.55 18.07
N LEU A 14 16.01 -4.27 18.17
CA LEU A 14 14.63 -3.85 18.39
C LEU A 14 13.70 -4.28 17.23
N LEU A 15 14.15 -4.07 15.99
CA LEU A 15 13.36 -4.44 14.80
C LEU A 15 13.28 -5.96 14.58
N SER A 16 14.29 -6.72 15.01
CA SER A 16 14.32 -8.19 14.84
C SER A 16 13.20 -8.92 15.60
N GLY A 17 12.65 -8.30 16.65
CA GLY A 17 11.51 -8.85 17.40
C GLY A 17 10.15 -8.59 16.76
N VAL A 18 10.07 -7.75 15.72
CA VAL A 18 8.81 -7.46 15.03
C VAL A 18 8.43 -8.68 14.18
N GLN A 19 7.31 -9.30 14.51
CA GLN A 19 6.74 -10.40 13.73
C GLN A 19 6.42 -9.93 12.32
N VAL A 20 7.19 -10.41 11.34
CA VAL A 20 6.91 -10.17 9.91
C VAL A 20 5.81 -11.12 9.46
N ILE A 21 4.58 -10.61 9.37
CA ILE A 21 3.46 -11.36 8.81
C ILE A 21 3.53 -11.25 7.28
N THR A 22 4.34 -12.09 6.63
CA THR A 22 4.34 -12.23 5.16
C THR A 22 3.59 -13.48 4.75
N HIS A 23 2.26 -13.42 4.74
CA HIS A 23 1.45 -14.45 4.10
C HIS A 23 0.24 -13.85 3.36
N VAL A 24 0.51 -13.12 2.28
CA VAL A 24 -0.53 -12.66 1.33
C VAL A 24 -1.02 -13.81 0.42
N ARG A 25 -0.21 -14.87 0.25
CA ARG A 25 -0.50 -15.98 -0.67
C ARG A 25 -1.57 -16.97 -0.16
N GLY A 26 -1.81 -17.03 1.15
CA GLY A 26 -2.77 -17.98 1.76
C GLY A 26 -4.22 -17.50 1.81
N ARG A 27 -4.48 -16.21 1.55
CA ARG A 27 -5.83 -15.62 1.69
C ARG A 27 -6.50 -15.28 0.36
N ARG A 28 -6.04 -15.87 -0.74
CA ARG A 28 -6.92 -16.15 -1.88
C ARG A 28 -7.80 -17.35 -1.54
N SER A 29 -8.60 -17.23 -0.47
CA SER A 29 -9.91 -17.88 -0.52
C SER A 29 -10.51 -17.40 -1.82
N ARG A 30 -10.89 -18.32 -2.70
CA ARG A 30 -11.60 -18.00 -3.94
C ARG A 30 -12.81 -17.19 -3.52
N LYS A 31 -12.67 -15.85 -3.53
CA LYS A 31 -13.77 -14.94 -3.26
C LYS A 31 -14.82 -15.35 -4.27
N ARG A 32 -16.01 -15.70 -3.79
CA ARG A 32 -17.19 -15.69 -4.65
C ARG A 32 -17.13 -14.37 -5.41
N THR A 33 -17.01 -14.44 -6.73
CA THR A 33 -17.39 -13.30 -7.55
C THR A 33 -18.86 -13.07 -7.19
N PRO A 34 -19.22 -11.89 -6.65
CA PRO A 34 -20.62 -11.51 -6.61
C PRO A 34 -21.18 -11.70 -8.01
N ASP A 35 -22.45 -12.09 -8.14
CA ASP A 35 -23.11 -11.99 -9.44
C ASP A 35 -22.87 -10.58 -9.99
N PRO A 36 -22.49 -10.44 -11.27
CA PRO A 36 -22.23 -9.13 -11.84
C PRO A 36 -23.46 -8.25 -11.60
N CYS A 37 -23.31 -7.29 -10.70
CA CYS A 37 -24.24 -6.20 -10.58
C CYS A 37 -24.07 -5.32 -11.83
N ASP A 38 -25.16 -4.77 -12.36
CA ASP A 38 -25.18 -3.90 -13.55
C ASP A 38 -24.43 -2.54 -13.37
N GLY A 39 -23.51 -2.47 -12.41
CA GLY A 39 -22.68 -1.31 -12.15
C GLY A 39 -21.44 -1.25 -13.04
N ALA A 40 -20.96 -0.05 -13.31
CA ALA A 40 -19.68 0.15 -14.00
C ALA A 40 -18.53 -0.48 -13.18
N PRO A 41 -17.55 -1.12 -13.82
CA PRO A 41 -16.39 -1.66 -13.13
C PRO A 41 -15.63 -0.54 -12.41
N ILE A 42 -15.05 -0.84 -11.25
CA ILE A 42 -14.20 0.08 -10.47
C ILE A 42 -12.91 -0.61 -10.07
N VAL A 43 -11.80 0.13 -10.08
CA VAL A 43 -10.52 -0.33 -9.55
C VAL A 43 -10.33 0.18 -8.13
N GLY A 44 -10.27 -0.72 -7.16
CA GLY A 44 -9.93 -0.39 -5.77
C GLY A 44 -8.45 -0.65 -5.48
N ILE A 45 -7.74 0.35 -4.95
CA ILE A 45 -6.32 0.25 -4.56
C ILE A 45 -6.20 0.66 -3.09
N ALA A 46 -5.62 -0.23 -2.27
CA ALA A 46 -5.35 0.03 -0.87
C ALA A 46 -3.84 0.01 -0.59
N ALA A 47 -3.34 1.01 0.14
CA ALA A 47 -1.92 1.16 0.44
C ALA A 47 -1.70 1.68 1.88
N SER A 48 -0.49 1.47 2.42
CA SER A 48 -0.12 1.82 3.80
C SER A 48 1.34 2.29 3.84
N LEU A 49 2.22 1.74 4.69
CA LEU A 49 3.64 2.09 4.74
C LEU A 49 4.31 1.95 3.35
N GLY A 50 5.02 3.00 2.91
CA GLY A 50 5.62 3.06 1.56
C GLY A 50 4.62 3.27 0.41
N GLY A 51 3.32 3.27 0.72
CA GLY A 51 2.22 3.42 -0.22
C GLY A 51 2.29 4.67 -1.10
N PRO A 52 2.58 5.87 -0.58
CA PRO A 52 2.66 7.08 -1.41
C PRO A 52 3.64 6.95 -2.60
N ARG A 53 4.83 6.37 -2.36
CA ARG A 53 5.82 6.17 -3.42
C ARG A 53 5.37 5.12 -4.44
N ALA A 54 4.75 4.04 -3.97
CA ALA A 54 4.22 3.00 -4.85
C ALA A 54 3.04 3.51 -5.70
N LEU A 55 2.13 4.28 -5.10
CA LEU A 55 1.02 4.93 -5.78
C LEU A 55 1.51 5.89 -6.87
N ALA A 56 2.53 6.71 -6.58
CA ALA A 56 3.10 7.62 -7.57
C ALA A 56 3.65 6.88 -8.80
N VAL A 57 4.32 5.74 -8.62
CA VAL A 57 4.82 4.93 -9.74
C VAL A 57 3.68 4.29 -10.51
N LEU A 58 2.71 3.70 -9.81
CA LEU A 58 1.56 3.04 -10.42
C LEU A 58 0.72 4.01 -11.25
N LEU A 59 0.33 5.15 -10.65
CA LEU A 59 -0.54 6.14 -11.30
C LEU A 59 0.14 6.79 -12.52
N LYS A 60 1.47 7.00 -12.47
CA LYS A 60 2.24 7.48 -13.64
C LYS A 60 2.26 6.49 -14.80
N GLY A 61 2.14 5.20 -14.52
CA GLY A 61 2.13 4.15 -15.53
C GLY A 61 0.76 3.87 -16.14
N LEU A 62 -0.31 4.51 -15.65
CA LEU A 62 -1.66 4.26 -16.16
C LEU A 62 -1.91 4.96 -17.50
N PRO A 63 -2.68 4.35 -18.41
CA PRO A 63 -3.16 5.01 -19.62
C PRO A 63 -3.99 6.25 -19.26
N ARG A 64 -3.81 7.34 -20.02
CA ARG A 64 -4.54 8.60 -19.80
C ARG A 64 -6.03 8.48 -20.14
N ASP A 65 -6.38 7.52 -20.97
CA ASP A 65 -7.72 7.21 -21.48
C ASP A 65 -8.40 6.07 -20.71
N LEU A 66 -7.88 5.70 -19.53
CA LEU A 66 -8.49 4.69 -18.69
C LEU A 66 -9.91 5.10 -18.26
N ALA A 67 -10.92 4.51 -18.90
CA ALA A 67 -12.34 4.82 -18.70
C ALA A 67 -12.96 4.18 -17.43
N VAL A 68 -12.13 3.73 -16.48
CA VAL A 68 -12.56 3.02 -15.28
C VAL A 68 -12.21 3.86 -14.04
N PRO A 69 -13.18 4.17 -13.16
CA PRO A 69 -12.90 4.92 -11.94
C PRO A 69 -11.92 4.16 -11.03
N ILE A 70 -11.04 4.92 -10.36
CA ILE A 70 -10.08 4.39 -9.38
C ILE A 70 -10.42 4.95 -8.00
N CYS A 71 -10.66 4.06 -7.04
CA CYS A 71 -10.80 4.40 -5.63
C CYS A 71 -9.50 4.05 -4.88
N LEU A 72 -8.88 5.06 -4.30
CA LEU A 72 -7.62 4.94 -3.55
C LEU A 72 -7.88 5.06 -2.05
N VAL A 73 -7.46 4.06 -1.29
CA VAL A 73 -7.45 4.10 0.18
C VAL A 73 -6.01 4.01 0.64
N GLN A 74 -5.50 5.08 1.23
CA GLN A 74 -4.17 5.12 1.81
C GLN A 74 -4.31 5.30 3.34
N HIS A 75 -3.71 4.40 4.12
CA HIS A 75 -3.62 4.61 5.57
C HIS A 75 -2.57 5.70 5.84
N ILE A 76 -3.04 6.92 6.08
CA ILE A 76 -2.25 8.12 6.40
C ILE A 76 -2.98 8.95 7.45
N SER A 77 -2.23 9.77 8.20
CA SER A 77 -2.82 10.76 9.09
C SER A 77 -3.45 11.91 8.30
N SER A 78 -4.47 12.55 8.87
CA SER A 78 -5.29 13.57 8.21
C SER A 78 -4.49 14.74 7.64
N GLY A 79 -3.39 15.14 8.28
CA GLY A 79 -2.52 16.23 7.82
C GLY A 79 -1.69 15.93 6.57
N PHE A 80 -1.67 14.69 6.08
CA PHE A 80 -0.84 14.27 4.93
C PHE A 80 -1.67 13.90 3.70
N SER A 81 -3.00 13.94 3.78
CA SER A 81 -3.88 13.55 2.68
C SER A 81 -3.84 14.52 1.51
N GLN A 82 -3.75 15.82 1.78
CA GLN A 82 -3.62 16.83 0.75
C GLN A 82 -2.33 16.65 -0.06
N GLY A 83 -1.19 16.41 0.61
CA GLY A 83 0.09 16.18 -0.08
C GLY A 83 0.15 14.87 -0.89
N LEU A 84 -0.76 13.93 -0.64
CA LEU A 84 -0.91 12.73 -1.46
C LEU A 84 -1.75 13.00 -2.72
N ALA A 85 -2.73 13.90 -2.64
CA ALA A 85 -3.69 14.19 -3.71
C ALA A 85 -3.26 15.33 -4.65
N SER A 86 -2.22 16.07 -4.30
CA SER A 86 -1.60 17.14 -5.11
C SER A 86 -0.59 16.61 -6.11
#